data_AF-A0AA42PFT0-F1
#
_entry.id   AF-A0AA42PFT0-F1
#
_cell.length_a   1.000
_cell.length_b   1.000
_cell.length_c   1.000
_cell.angle_alpha   90.00
_cell.angle_beta   90.00
_cell.angle_gamma   90.00
#
_symmetry.space_group_name_H-M   'P 1'
#
loop_
_entity.id
_entity.type
_entity.pdbx_description
1 polymer ?
#
loop_
_entity_poly.entity_id
_entity_poly.type
_entity_poly.pdbx_seq_one_letter_code
_entity_poly.pdbx_strand_id
1 'polypeptide(L)'
;MRYLVVLDPQSTTSKCYASKGPDGTWFGQPCVVCSELDASHPTYLFAARSFMHGARAIKQRIHFPHEAVAFVIEDEHETGSHMGFRQLA
;
A
#
# COMPACT_ATOMS: atom_id res chain seq x y z
N MET A 1 2.91 3.69 12.86
CA MET A 1 2.47 2.46 12.17
C MET A 1 2.32 2.69 10.67
N ARG A 2 2.99 1.88 9.83
CA ARG A 2 2.82 1.88 8.35
C ARG A 2 2.52 0.47 7.88
N TYR A 3 1.68 0.34 6.86
CA TYR A 3 1.28 -0.96 6.30
C TYR A 3 1.71 -1.10 4.84
N LEU A 4 2.20 -2.28 4.45
CA LEU A 4 2.40 -2.66 3.06
C LEU A 4 1.28 -3.60 2.68
N VAL A 5 0.37 -3.15 1.82
CA VAL A 5 -0.61 -4.04 1.21
C VAL A 5 0.04 -4.64 -0.03
N VAL A 6 0.32 -5.94 0.01
CA VAL A 6 0.83 -6.69 -1.14
C VAL A 6 -0.36 -7.30 -1.88
N LEU A 7 -0.47 -6.99 -3.17
CA LEU A 7 -1.59 -7.39 -4.01
C LEU A 7 -1.25 -8.64 -4.82
N ASP A 8 -2.26 -9.46 -5.09
CA ASP A 8 -2.12 -10.60 -5.98
C ASP A 8 -1.81 -10.10 -7.40
N PRO A 9 -0.66 -10.44 -8.01
CA PRO A 9 -0.29 -10.00 -9.35
C PRO A 9 -1.26 -10.46 -10.45
N GLN A 10 -2.08 -11.48 -10.21
CA GLN A 10 -3.10 -11.95 -11.16
C GLN A 10 -4.43 -11.18 -11.06
N SER A 11 -4.66 -10.45 -9.97
CA SER A 11 -5.88 -9.66 -9.79
C SER A 11 -5.95 -8.48 -10.77
N THR A 12 -7.13 -8.22 -11.33
CA THR A 12 -7.35 -7.02 -12.16
C THR A 12 -7.07 -5.73 -11.38
N THR A 13 -7.37 -5.72 -10.07
CA THR A 13 -7.14 -4.56 -9.20
C THR A 13 -5.65 -4.25 -9.05
N SER A 14 -4.78 -5.27 -9.00
CA SER A 14 -3.35 -5.08 -8.76
C SER A 14 -2.64 -4.42 -9.94
N LYS A 15 -3.12 -4.63 -11.17
CA LYS A 15 -2.58 -4.00 -12.38
C LYS A 15 -2.61 -2.47 -12.33
N CYS A 16 -3.59 -1.88 -11.65
CA CYS A 16 -3.69 -0.44 -11.44
C CYS A 16 -2.54 0.13 -10.58
N TYR A 17 -1.94 -0.70 -9.73
CA TYR A 17 -0.86 -0.33 -8.80
C TYR A 17 0.51 -0.84 -9.26
N ALA A 18 0.55 -1.66 -10.30
CA ALA A 18 1.78 -2.23 -10.86
C ALA A 18 2.59 -1.22 -11.69
N SER A 19 1.96 -0.16 -12.20
CA SER A 19 2.57 0.82 -13.10
C SER A 19 2.99 2.11 -12.39
N LYS A 20 4.14 2.65 -12.80
CA LYS A 20 4.80 3.90 -12.34
C LYS A 20 3.86 4.89 -11.62
N GLY A 21 4.05 5.01 -10.30
CA GLY A 21 3.36 5.94 -9.41
C GLY A 21 4.11 6.08 -8.07
N PRO A 22 3.48 6.60 -7.01
CA PRO A 22 4.03 6.51 -5.64
C PRO A 22 4.07 5.06 -5.13
N ASP A 23 3.37 4.18 -5.84
CA ASP A 23 3.31 2.74 -5.60
C ASP A 23 4.44 2.02 -6.33
N GLY A 24 4.76 0.84 -5.82
CA GLY A 24 5.89 0.07 -6.27
C GLY A 24 5.54 -1.37 -6.60
N THR A 25 6.57 -2.07 -7.05
CA THR A 25 6.57 -3.53 -7.03
C THR A 25 7.57 -4.00 -5.98
N TRP A 26 7.20 -5.01 -5.21
CA TRP A 26 8.10 -5.70 -4.29
C TRP A 26 8.19 -7.17 -4.72
N PHE A 27 9.40 -7.62 -5.07
CA PHE A 27 9.63 -8.93 -5.69
C PHE A 27 8.71 -9.25 -6.88
N GLY A 28 8.35 -8.23 -7.68
CA GLY A 28 7.46 -8.37 -8.84
C GLY A 28 5.96 -8.35 -8.51
N GLN A 29 5.58 -8.23 -7.24
CA GLN A 29 4.19 -8.08 -6.82
C GLN A 29 3.83 -6.60 -6.64
N PRO A 30 2.66 -6.13 -7.12
CA PRO A 30 2.21 -4.77 -6.87
C PRO A 30 1.97 -4.54 -5.38
N CYS A 31 2.46 -3.44 -4.84
CA CYS A 31 2.33 -3.13 -3.42
C CYS A 31 1.98 -1.66 -3.19
N VAL A 32 1.16 -1.42 -2.17
CA VAL A 32 0.68 -0.08 -1.79
C VAL A 32 1.05 0.20 -0.34
N VAL A 33 1.71 1.34 -0.11
CA VAL A 33 2.03 1.80 1.24
C VAL A 33 0.84 2.57 1.82
N CYS A 34 0.39 2.14 2.99
CA CYS A 34 -0.77 2.66 3.68
C CYS A 34 -0.41 3.14 5.10
N SER A 35 -1.13 4.13 5.60
CA SER A 35 -1.00 4.63 6.98
C SER A 35 -2.06 4.04 7.91
N GLU A 36 -3.19 3.61 7.36
CA GLU A 36 -4.31 3.05 8.12
C GLU A 36 -4.90 1.87 7.34
N LEU A 37 -5.40 0.87 8.07
CA LEU A 37 -6.13 -0.28 7.54
C LEU A 37 -7.34 -0.58 8.42
N ASP A 38 -8.41 -1.07 7.79
CA ASP A 38 -9.60 -1.62 8.44
C ASP A 38 -10.09 -2.85 7.66
N ALA A 39 -9.99 -4.02 8.29
CA ALA A 39 -10.40 -5.31 7.73
C ALA A 39 -11.75 -5.80 8.31
N SER A 40 -12.50 -4.94 9.00
CA SER A 40 -13.80 -5.30 9.59
C SER A 40 -14.88 -5.62 8.55
N HIS A 41 -14.73 -5.13 7.32
CA HIS A 41 -15.66 -5.39 6.24
C HIS A 41 -15.46 -6.80 5.66
N PRO A 42 -16.54 -7.57 5.40
CA PRO A 42 -16.44 -8.98 5.02
C PRO A 42 -15.79 -9.23 3.65
N THR A 43 -15.80 -8.26 2.75
CA THR A 43 -15.32 -8.42 1.36
C THR A 43 -14.21 -7.45 0.96
N TYR A 44 -13.93 -6.44 1.78
CA TYR A 44 -12.99 -5.38 1.43
C TYR A 44 -12.04 -5.10 2.58
N LEU A 45 -10.79 -4.87 2.24
CA LEU A 45 -9.82 -4.19 3.09
C LEU A 45 -9.89 -2.70 2.78
N PHE A 46 -10.30 -1.92 3.75
CA PHE A 46 -10.24 -0.46 3.67
C PHE A 46 -8.85 0.02 4.06
N ALA A 47 -8.30 0.93 3.27
CA ALA A 47 -6.97 1.46 3.50
C ALA A 47 -6.95 2.97 3.29
N ALA A 48 -6.13 3.67 4.07
CA ALA A 48 -5.79 5.06 3.80
C ALA A 48 -4.30 5.17 3.48
N ARG A 49 -3.97 6.02 2.52
CA ARG A 49 -2.58 6.37 2.19
C ARG A 49 -2.41 7.87 2.02
N SER A 50 -1.17 8.31 2.16
CA SER A 50 -0.76 9.68 1.85
C SER A 50 0.45 9.64 0.91
N PHE A 51 0.40 10.40 -0.18
CA PHE A 51 1.53 10.53 -1.11
C PHE A 51 1.66 11.95 -1.63
N MET A 52 2.85 12.31 -2.08
CA MET A 52 3.12 13.61 -2.68
C MET A 52 2.78 13.58 -4.17
N HIS A 53 2.00 14.56 -4.62
CA HIS A 53 1.76 14.83 -6.03
C HIS A 53 2.21 16.27 -6.32
N GLY A 54 3.38 16.41 -6.95
CA GLY A 54 4.09 17.69 -6.98
C GLY A 54 4.43 18.16 -5.56
N ALA A 55 4.06 19.40 -5.23
CA ALA A 55 4.29 19.98 -3.90
C ALA A 55 3.14 19.73 -2.89
N ARG A 56 2.12 18.95 -3.25
CA ARG A 56 0.93 18.73 -2.41
C ARG A 56 0.87 17.31 -1.87
N ALA A 57 0.64 17.17 -0.58
CA ALA A 57 0.26 15.90 0.03
C ALA A 57 -1.21 15.57 -0.27
N ILE A 58 -1.46 14.43 -0.90
CA ILE A 58 -2.80 13.90 -1.16
C ILE A 58 -3.06 12.76 -0.19
N LYS A 59 -4.19 12.83 0.52
CA LYS A 59 -4.75 11.71 1.28
C LYS A 59 -5.76 10.97 0.40
N GLN A 60 -5.62 9.66 0.29
CA GLN A 60 -6.50 8.81 -0.50
C GLN A 60 -7.00 7.65 0.34
N ARG A 61 -8.30 7.37 0.27
CA ARG A 61 -8.92 6.15 0.77
C ARG A 61 -9.07 5.16 -0.37
N ILE A 62 -8.75 3.90 -0.12
CA ILE A 62 -8.76 2.81 -1.09
C ILE A 62 -9.57 1.66 -0.51
N HIS A 63 -10.32 1.00 -1.37
CA HIS A 63 -11.04 -0.21 -1.03
C HIS A 63 -10.44 -1.34 -1.87
N PHE A 64 -9.70 -2.24 -1.22
CA PHE A 64 -9.16 -3.43 -1.87
C PHE A 64 -10.14 -4.58 -1.68
N PRO A 65 -10.62 -5.25 -2.74
CA PRO A 65 -11.29 -6.54 -2.58
C PRO A 65 -10.34 -7.49 -1.85
N HIS A 66 -10.81 -8.26 -0.86
CA HIS A 66 -9.95 -9.20 -0.13
C HIS A 66 -9.27 -10.20 -1.06
N GLU A 67 -9.96 -10.65 -2.11
CA GLU A 67 -9.39 -11.55 -3.14
C GLU A 67 -8.22 -10.94 -3.94
N ALA A 68 -8.07 -9.61 -3.92
CA ALA A 68 -6.97 -8.91 -4.57
C ALA A 68 -5.76 -8.71 -3.63
N VAL A 69 -5.91 -8.97 -2.34
CA VAL A 69 -4.86 -8.81 -1.33
C VAL A 69 -4.21 -10.15 -1.09
N ALA A 70 -2.91 -10.26 -1.37
CA ALA A 70 -2.14 -11.47 -1.10
C ALA A 70 -1.80 -11.57 0.40
N PHE A 71 -1.24 -10.49 0.96
CA PHE A 71 -0.96 -10.36 2.40
C PHE A 71 -0.65 -8.90 2.77
N VAL A 72 -0.64 -8.61 4.07
CA VAL A 72 -0.32 -7.30 4.63
C VAL A 72 0.89 -7.42 5.54
N ILE A 73 1.81 -6.45 5.45
CA ILE A 73 2.94 -6.31 6.39
C ILE A 73 2.71 -5.05 7.22
N GLU A 74 2.84 -5.16 8.53
CA GLU A 74 2.86 -4.03 9.45
C GLU A 74 4.32 -3.68 9.81
N ASP A 75 4.66 -2.40 9.68
CA ASP A 75 5.95 -1.85 10.14
C ASP A 75 5.72 -1.07 11.45
N GLU A 76 6.26 -1.65 12.52
CA GLU A 76 6.24 -1.10 13.88
C GLU A 76 7.34 -0.04 14.09
N HIS A 77 8.32 0.09 13.19
CA HIS A 77 9.44 1.01 13.38
C HIS A 77 9.13 2.42 12.86
N GLU A 78 8.84 3.35 13.78
CA GLU A 78 8.70 4.79 13.49
C GLU A 78 10.04 5.55 13.36
N THR A 79 11.19 4.88 13.51
CA THR A 79 12.49 5.54 13.66
C THR A 79 13.42 5.32 12.46
N GLY A 80 13.24 6.14 11.43
CA GLY A 80 14.16 6.28 10.31
C GLY A 80 13.58 7.08 9.14
N SER A 81 14.43 7.69 8.32
CA SER A 81 14.00 8.22 7.02
C SER A 81 13.71 7.03 6.11
N HIS A 82 12.44 6.64 5.96
CA HIS A 82 12.08 5.48 5.15
C HIS A 82 11.43 5.92 3.84
N MET A 83 11.87 5.36 2.71
CA MET A 83 11.14 5.42 1.44
C MET A 83 10.30 4.15 1.32
N GLY A 84 9.03 4.22 1.74
CA GLY A 84 8.19 3.03 1.91
C GLY A 84 8.68 2.17 3.09
N PHE A 85 9.02 0.90 2.83
CA PHE A 85 9.56 -0.07 3.81
C PHE A 85 11.09 -0.16 3.77
N ARG A 86 11.73 0.62 2.89
CA ARG A 86 13.18 0.70 2.82
C ARG A 86 13.67 1.78 3.76
N GLN A 87 14.44 1.39 4.77
CA GLN A 87 15.23 2.32 5.57
C GLN A 87 16.27 3.00 4.68
N LEU A 88 16.24 4.33 4.61
CA LEU A 88 17.32 5.12 4.02
C LEU A 88 18.37 5.30 5.12
N ALA A 89 19.59 4.86 4.84
CA ALA A 89 20.77 5.09 5.67
C ALA A 89 21.16 6.58 5.66
#